data_AF-A0A8I1DPY2-F1
#
_entry.id   AF-A0A8I1DPY2-F1
#
_cell.length_a   1.000
_cell.length_b   1.000
_cell.length_c   1.000
_cell.angle_alpha   90.00
_cell.angle_beta   90.00
_cell.angle_gamma   90.00
#
_symmetry.space_group_name_H-M   'P 1'
#
loop_
_entity.id
_entity.type
_entity.pdbx_description
1 polymer ?
#
loop_
_entity_poly.entity_id
_entity_poly.type
_entity_poly.pdbx_seq_one_letter_code
_entity_poly.pdbx_strand_id
1 'polypeptide(L)'
;MKEEPSSAASSDLPRAIRRALAVAPDRKTGTINDVRHIVILMQENRSFDHYFGALTGVRGFADPHPAPTPAGDVLTQADGDQRLRPYALQAEYASDTPVGYITPHTWDDAQRAWNDGRMDQWLAAKSRLGLG
;
A
#
# COMPACT_ATOMS: atom_id res chain seq x y z
N MET A 1 -37.54 3.15 3.65
CA MET A 1 -37.00 2.93 2.30
C MET A 1 -35.60 2.36 2.47
N LYS A 2 -35.42 1.06 2.23
CA LYS A 2 -34.09 0.43 2.25
C LYS A 2 -33.51 0.64 0.85
N GLU A 3 -32.44 1.41 0.76
CA GLU A 3 -31.65 1.55 -0.47
C GLU A 3 -30.97 0.19 -0.74
N GLU A 4 -31.35 -0.46 -1.83
CA GLU A 4 -30.65 -1.64 -2.36
C GLU A 4 -29.35 -1.17 -3.04
N PRO A 5 -28.21 -1.86 -2.87
CA PRO A 5 -26.98 -1.47 -3.52
C PRO A 5 -27.07 -1.68 -5.04
N SER A 6 -26.56 -0.69 -5.77
CA SER A 6 -26.41 -0.67 -7.23
C SER A 6 -25.83 -1.99 -7.76
N SER A 7 -26.58 -2.63 -8.66
CA SER A 7 -26.15 -3.79 -9.44
C SER A 7 -25.01 -3.39 -10.39
N ALA A 8 -23.77 -3.43 -9.92
CA ALA A 8 -22.62 -3.49 -10.81
C ALA A 8 -22.73 -4.75 -11.68
N ALA A 9 -22.58 -4.60 -13.00
CA ALA A 9 -22.82 -5.64 -13.99
C ALA A 9 -22.06 -6.94 -13.65
N SER A 10 -22.82 -7.98 -13.31
CA SER A 10 -22.31 -9.25 -12.78
C SER A 10 -21.67 -10.17 -13.81
N SER A 11 -21.60 -9.79 -15.10
CA SER A 11 -21.13 -10.68 -16.18
C SER A 11 -19.61 -10.87 -16.22
N ASP A 12 -18.84 -9.87 -15.79
CA ASP A 12 -17.39 -9.80 -16.02
C ASP A 12 -16.56 -10.45 -14.90
N LEU A 13 -17.22 -10.86 -13.82
CA LEU A 13 -16.55 -11.55 -12.71
C LEU A 13 -16.39 -13.05 -12.99
N PRO A 14 -15.24 -13.66 -12.59
CA PRO A 14 -15.07 -15.10 -12.62
C PRO A 14 -16.25 -15.84 -11.98
N ARG A 15 -16.67 -16.97 -12.56
CA ARG A 15 -17.84 -17.76 -12.11
C ARG A 15 -17.80 -18.08 -10.61
N ALA A 16 -16.62 -18.33 -10.05
CA ALA A 16 -16.45 -18.60 -8.62
C ALA A 16 -16.86 -17.38 -7.75
N ILE A 17 -16.43 -16.17 -8.14
CA ILE A 17 -16.75 -14.93 -7.42
C ILE A 17 -18.25 -14.65 -7.52
N ARG A 18 -18.85 -14.81 -8.70
CA ARG A 18 -20.31 -14.63 -8.89
C ARG A 18 -21.12 -15.57 -7.99
N ARG A 19 -20.70 -16.83 -7.90
CA ARG A 19 -21.32 -17.81 -6.99
C ARG A 19 -21.18 -17.38 -5.54
N ALA A 20 -20.00 -16.91 -5.13
CA ALA A 20 -19.77 -16.43 -3.77
C ALA A 20 -20.64 -15.21 -3.42
N LEU A 21 -20.76 -14.24 -4.33
CA LEU A 21 -21.60 -13.05 -4.13
C LEU A 21 -23.10 -13.36 -4.04
N ALA A 22 -23.57 -14.44 -4.67
CA ALA A 22 -24.96 -14.88 -4.60
C ALA A 22 -25.33 -15.56 -3.27
N VAL A 23 -24.35 -15.91 -2.43
CA VAL A 23 -24.59 -16.49 -1.11
C VAL A 23 -24.97 -15.37 -0.15
N ALA A 24 -26.21 -15.39 0.34
CA ALA A 24 -26.64 -14.46 1.37
C ALA A 24 -25.83 -14.67 2.67
N PRO A 25 -25.46 -13.59 3.38
CA PRO A 25 -24.75 -13.72 4.64
C PRO A 25 -25.61 -14.46 5.67
N ASP A 26 -25.06 -15.51 6.30
CA ASP A 26 -25.70 -16.28 7.38
C ASP A 26 -25.68 -15.47 8.69
N ARG A 27 -26.60 -14.50 8.80
CA ARG A 27 -26.77 -13.63 9.98
C ARG A 27 -27.71 -14.28 10.98
N LYS A 28 -27.19 -14.76 12.12
CA LYS A 28 -27.99 -15.32 13.21
C LYS A 28 -28.20 -14.33 14.34
N THR A 29 -27.11 -13.75 14.85
CA THR A 29 -27.15 -12.75 15.94
C THR A 29 -26.82 -11.34 15.45
N GLY A 30 -26.19 -11.21 14.28
CA GLY A 30 -25.65 -9.94 13.79
C GLY A 30 -24.41 -9.46 14.55
N THR A 31 -23.79 -10.33 15.36
CA THR A 31 -22.55 -10.04 16.09
C THR A 31 -21.37 -10.82 15.51
N ILE A 32 -20.16 -10.56 16.01
CA ILE A 32 -18.95 -11.30 15.59
C ILE A 32 -19.06 -12.82 15.82
N ASN A 33 -19.96 -13.25 16.71
CA ASN A 33 -20.21 -14.68 16.98
C ASN A 33 -20.76 -15.44 15.76
N ASP A 34 -21.29 -14.74 14.75
CA ASP A 34 -21.74 -15.35 13.48
C ASP A 34 -20.55 -15.73 12.57
N VAL A 35 -19.35 -15.19 12.79
CA VAL A 35 -18.16 -15.49 11.97
C VAL A 35 -17.62 -16.88 12.30
N ARG A 36 -17.65 -17.78 11.31
CA ARG A 36 -17.16 -19.16 11.46
C ARG A 36 -15.77 -19.42 10.87
N HIS A 37 -15.40 -18.65 9.85
CA HIS A 37 -14.15 -18.84 9.12
C HIS A 37 -13.52 -17.48 8.84
N ILE A 38 -12.21 -17.41 9.07
CA ILE A 38 -11.39 -16.27 8.69
C ILE A 38 -10.43 -16.76 7.62
N VAL A 39 -10.45 -16.11 6.46
CA VAL A 39 -9.47 -16.36 5.39
C VAL A 39 -8.52 -15.18 5.38
N ILE A 40 -7.24 -15.44 5.63
CA ILE A 40 -6.19 -14.42 5.61
C ILE A 40 -5.41 -14.59 4.31
N LEU A 41 -5.52 -13.60 3.43
CA LEU A 41 -4.69 -13.51 2.23
C LEU A 41 -3.45 -12.68 2.57
N MET A 42 -2.28 -13.32 2.55
CA MET A 42 -1.01 -12.67 2.84
C MET A 42 -0.31 -12.28 1.53
N GLN A 43 -0.07 -10.99 1.37
CA GLN A 43 0.81 -10.45 0.33
C GLN A 43 2.16 -10.10 0.96
N GLU A 44 3.21 -10.04 0.14
CA GLU A 44 4.60 -9.85 0.60
C GLU A 44 5.19 -8.52 0.10
N ASN A 45 6.23 -8.06 0.77
CA ASN A 45 7.26 -7.13 0.29
C ASN A 45 6.81 -5.76 -0.24
N ARG A 46 5.64 -5.26 0.19
CA ARG A 46 5.19 -3.90 -0.12
C ARG A 46 4.82 -3.14 1.14
N SER A 47 5.31 -1.91 1.23
CA SER A 47 4.94 -0.99 2.30
C SER A 47 3.50 -0.52 2.11
N PHE A 48 2.91 0.00 3.19
CA PHE A 48 1.59 0.61 3.14
C PHE A 48 1.56 1.79 2.14
N ASP A 49 2.55 2.68 2.21
CA ASP A 49 2.61 3.87 1.36
C ASP A 49 2.78 3.53 -0.13
N HIS A 50 3.42 2.41 -0.47
CA HIS A 50 3.50 1.93 -1.85
C HIS A 50 2.11 1.59 -2.42
N TYR A 51 1.26 0.90 -1.65
CA TYR A 51 -0.08 0.55 -2.12
C TYR A 51 -1.11 1.66 -1.96
N PHE A 52 -1.01 2.43 -0.88
CA PHE A 52 -2.10 3.26 -0.39
C PHE A 52 -1.69 4.70 -0.06
N GLY A 53 -0.41 5.07 -0.23
CA GLY A 53 0.08 6.42 0.08
C GLY A 53 -0.58 7.52 -0.77
N ALA A 54 -1.11 7.16 -1.94
CA ALA A 54 -1.88 8.04 -2.82
C ALA A 54 -3.41 7.80 -2.76
N LEU A 55 -3.90 6.90 -1.89
CA LEU A 55 -5.33 6.58 -1.79
C LEU A 55 -6.09 7.72 -1.10
N THR A 56 -7.21 8.15 -1.69
CA THR A 56 -8.08 9.17 -1.11
C THR A 56 -8.51 8.82 0.32
N GLY A 57 -8.32 9.76 1.25
CA GLY A 57 -8.66 9.59 2.66
C GLY A 57 -7.52 9.07 3.53
N VAL A 58 -6.42 8.62 2.93
CA VAL A 58 -5.15 8.39 3.64
C VAL A 58 -4.43 9.72 3.79
N ARG A 59 -3.73 9.93 4.92
CA ARG A 59 -2.90 11.12 5.12
C ARG A 59 -1.82 11.22 4.02
N GLY A 60 -1.12 10.11 3.79
CA GLY A 60 -0.43 9.80 2.55
C GLY A 60 0.65 10.81 2.14
N PHE A 61 0.93 10.86 0.84
CA PHE A 61 1.95 11.76 0.28
C PHE A 61 1.53 13.23 0.25
N ALA A 62 0.26 13.51 0.53
CA ALA A 62 -0.32 14.85 0.60
C ALA A 62 -0.53 15.33 2.05
N ASP A 63 0.21 14.76 3.01
CA ASP A 63 0.19 15.19 4.41
C ASP A 63 0.41 16.71 4.49
N PRO A 64 -0.52 17.51 5.04
CA PRO A 64 -0.32 18.95 5.20
C PRO A 64 0.73 19.30 6.26
N HIS A 65 1.12 18.36 7.12
CA HIS A 65 2.08 18.58 8.21
C HIS A 65 3.16 17.49 8.24
N PRO A 66 3.94 17.30 7.16
CA PRO A 66 4.95 16.26 7.14
C PRO A 66 6.08 16.63 8.10
N ALA A 67 6.66 15.62 8.75
CA ALA A 67 7.76 15.86 9.70
C ALA A 67 8.96 16.50 8.96
N PRO A 68 9.55 17.59 9.49
CA PRO A 68 10.65 18.27 8.83
C PRO A 68 11.94 17.45 8.93
N THR A 69 12.74 17.49 7.86
CA THR A 69 14.08 16.90 7.78
C THR A 69 15.06 17.93 7.21
N PRO A 70 16.40 17.74 7.32
CA PRO A 70 17.35 18.65 6.67
C PRO A 70 17.19 18.74 5.14
N ALA A 71 16.65 17.70 4.51
CA ALA A 71 16.36 17.67 3.07
C ALA A 71 15.05 18.40 2.70
N GLY A 72 14.18 18.67 3.68
CA GLY A 72 12.88 19.33 3.54
C GLY A 72 11.88 18.69 4.50
N ASP A 73 11.28 17.60 4.07
CA ASP A 73 10.34 16.80 4.86
C ASP A 73 10.67 15.31 4.79
N VAL A 74 9.95 14.50 5.56
CA VAL A 74 10.15 13.05 5.65
C VAL A 74 9.95 12.30 4.33
N LEU A 75 9.20 12.89 3.40
CA LEU A 75 8.98 12.32 2.07
C LEU A 75 10.09 12.72 1.08
N THR A 76 10.99 13.61 1.46
CA THR A 76 12.07 14.10 0.62
C THR A 76 13.39 13.44 1.02
N GLN A 77 13.95 12.62 0.13
CA GLN A 77 15.19 11.91 0.34
C GLN A 77 16.33 12.58 -0.45
N ALA A 78 17.52 12.67 0.15
CA ALA A 78 18.71 13.21 -0.52
C ALA A 78 19.34 12.16 -1.44
N ASP A 79 19.68 12.57 -2.67
CA ASP A 79 20.40 11.77 -3.68
C ASP A 79 21.57 12.59 -4.24
N GLY A 80 22.69 12.61 -3.51
CA GLY A 80 23.76 13.56 -3.75
C GLY A 80 23.26 15.00 -3.62
N ASP A 81 23.39 15.80 -4.68
CA ASP A 81 22.86 17.17 -4.74
C ASP A 81 21.36 17.24 -5.10
N GLN A 82 20.76 16.10 -5.46
CA GLN A 82 19.35 16.00 -5.83
C GLN A 82 18.47 15.67 -4.61
N ARG A 83 17.17 15.92 -4.79
CA ARG A 83 16.12 15.59 -3.82
C ARG A 83 15.06 14.78 -4.55
N LEU A 84 14.76 13.59 -4.05
CA LEU A 84 13.75 12.69 -4.60
C LEU A 84 12.58 12.57 -3.63
N ARG A 85 11.38 12.46 -4.20
CA ARG A 85 10.13 12.17 -3.48
C ARG A 85 9.53 10.88 -4.04
N PRO A 86 8.59 10.24 -3.33
CA PRO A 86 7.82 9.15 -3.89
C PRO A 86 7.23 9.50 -5.26
N TYR A 87 7.28 8.55 -6.18
CA TYR A 87 6.89 8.77 -7.57
C TYR A 87 6.13 7.57 -8.12
N ALA A 88 5.39 7.76 -9.21
CA ALA A 88 4.68 6.67 -9.86
C ALA A 88 5.68 5.74 -10.56
N LEU A 89 5.90 4.54 -10.01
CA LEU A 89 6.86 3.57 -10.55
C LEU A 89 6.56 3.18 -12.00
N GLN A 90 5.30 3.25 -12.42
CA GLN A 90 4.87 2.89 -13.78
C GLN A 90 5.53 3.76 -14.86
N ALA A 91 6.00 4.95 -14.50
CA ALA A 91 6.74 5.82 -15.42
C ALA A 91 8.13 5.25 -15.77
N GLU A 92 8.71 4.42 -14.90
CA GLU A 92 10.03 3.81 -15.06
C GLU A 92 9.95 2.31 -15.39
N TYR A 93 8.92 1.61 -14.91
CA TYR A 93 8.74 0.16 -15.09
C TYR A 93 7.30 -0.16 -15.48
N ALA A 94 7.09 -0.81 -16.63
CA ALA A 94 5.76 -1.22 -17.05
C ALA A 94 5.12 -2.19 -16.03
N SER A 95 3.79 -2.11 -15.87
CA SER A 95 3.03 -2.84 -14.84
C SER A 95 3.13 -4.37 -14.94
N ASP A 96 3.49 -4.89 -16.10
CA ASP A 96 3.69 -6.32 -16.38
C ASP A 96 5.13 -6.78 -16.13
N THR A 97 6.05 -5.86 -15.84
CA THR A 97 7.44 -6.17 -15.55
C THR A 97 7.57 -6.58 -14.08
N PRO A 98 8.01 -7.82 -13.78
CA PRO A 98 8.25 -8.24 -12.40
C PRO A 98 9.43 -7.47 -11.80
N VAL A 99 9.14 -6.40 -11.08
CA VAL A 99 10.13 -5.63 -10.28
C VAL A 99 10.39 -6.27 -8.90
N GLY A 100 9.93 -7.51 -8.70
CA GLY A 100 9.62 -8.12 -7.40
C GLY A 100 10.80 -8.57 -6.51
N TYR A 101 12.06 -8.24 -6.82
CA TYR A 101 13.22 -8.75 -6.06
C TYR A 101 14.28 -7.71 -5.69
N ILE A 102 14.06 -6.42 -5.95
CA ILE A 102 15.19 -5.49 -6.06
C ILE A 102 15.33 -4.52 -4.86
N THR A 103 14.34 -4.40 -3.98
CA THR A 103 14.48 -3.55 -2.77
C THR A 103 15.00 -4.35 -1.57
N PRO A 104 15.98 -3.84 -0.80
CA PRO A 104 16.44 -4.46 0.44
C PRO A 104 15.32 -4.59 1.51
N HIS A 105 15.25 -5.75 2.17
CA HIS A 105 14.24 -6.09 3.20
C HIS A 105 14.82 -6.78 4.45
N THR A 106 16.13 -6.76 4.64
CA THR A 106 16.79 -7.25 5.84
C THR A 106 16.46 -6.38 7.06
N TRP A 107 16.66 -6.94 8.26
CA TRP A 107 16.53 -6.15 9.50
C TRP A 107 17.42 -4.91 9.47
N ASP A 108 18.68 -5.05 9.06
CA ASP A 108 19.66 -3.97 9.08
C ASP A 108 19.28 -2.82 8.13
N ASP A 109 18.84 -3.15 6.91
CA ASP A 109 18.38 -2.11 5.98
C ASP A 109 17.08 -1.43 6.45
N ALA A 110 16.18 -2.15 7.12
CA ALA A 110 14.97 -1.57 7.69
C ALA A 110 15.30 -0.62 8.85
N GLN A 111 16.23 -0.99 9.73
CA GLN A 111 16.71 -0.13 10.82
C GLN A 111 17.40 1.12 10.29
N ARG A 112 18.24 0.99 9.25
CA ARG A 112 18.87 2.13 8.59
C ARG A 112 17.86 3.05 7.93
N ALA A 113 16.88 2.51 7.21
CA ALA A 113 15.82 3.30 6.59
C ALA A 113 14.99 4.07 7.63
N TRP A 114 14.76 3.44 8.80
CA TRP A 114 14.03 4.04 9.91
C TRP A 114 14.80 5.20 10.58
N ASN A 115 16.12 5.05 10.72
CA ASN A 115 17.04 6.05 11.28
C ASN A 115 16.53 6.69 12.60
N ASP A 116 16.23 5.86 13.60
CA ASP A 116 15.70 6.29 14.90
C ASP A 116 14.43 7.16 14.80
N GLY A 117 13.62 6.93 13.76
CA GLY A 117 12.38 7.66 13.49
C GLY A 117 12.55 8.93 12.64
N ARG A 118 13.78 9.28 12.23
CA ARG A 118 14.04 10.42 11.33
C ARG A 118 13.57 10.16 9.90
N MET A 119 13.59 8.89 9.46
CA MET A 119 13.06 8.46 8.17
C MET A 119 13.67 9.21 6.95
N ASP A 120 14.90 9.70 7.06
CA ASP A 120 15.63 10.49 6.04
C ASP A 120 16.78 9.69 5.37
N GLN A 121 16.79 8.37 5.54
CA GLN A 121 17.79 7.44 4.99
C GLN A 121 17.16 6.34 4.12
N TRP A 122 15.91 6.51 3.71
CA TRP A 122 15.18 5.52 2.93
C TRP A 122 15.87 5.23 1.60
N LEU A 123 16.24 6.26 0.84
CA LEU A 123 16.86 6.06 -0.48
C LEU A 123 18.19 5.27 -0.38
N ALA A 124 19.03 5.63 0.59
CA ALA A 124 20.31 4.96 0.81
C ALA A 124 20.13 3.49 1.23
N ALA A 125 19.11 3.19 2.03
CA ALA A 125 18.85 1.85 2.54
C ALA A 125 18.02 0.97 1.59
N LYS A 126 17.12 1.56 0.80
CA LYS A 126 16.08 0.86 0.02
C LYS A 126 16.23 1.02 -1.49
N SER A 127 17.20 1.81 -1.95
CA SER A 127 17.40 2.21 -3.34
C SER A 127 16.25 3.05 -3.91
N ARG A 128 16.45 3.58 -5.12
CA ARG A 128 15.46 4.40 -5.83
C ARG A 128 14.17 3.65 -6.11
N LEU A 129 14.25 2.34 -6.41
CA LEU A 129 13.06 1.50 -6.61
C LEU A 129 12.14 1.49 -5.38
N GLY A 130 12.70 1.64 -4.18
CA GLY A 130 11.91 1.69 -2.95
C GLY A 130 11.11 2.97 -2.74
N LEU A 131 11.31 4.00 -3.57
CA LEU A 131 10.51 5.23 -3.57
C LEU A 131 9.34 5.18 -4.55
N GLY A 132 9.31 4.20 -5.45
CA GLY A 132 8.17 3.96 -6.34
C GLY A 132 7.12 3.04 -5.76
#